data_AF-A0A531AC94-F1
#
_entry.id   AF-A0A531AC94-F1
#
_cell.length_a   1.000
_cell.length_b   1.000
_cell.length_c   1.000
_cell.angle_alpha   90.00
_cell.angle_beta   90.00
_cell.angle_gamma   90.00
#
_symmetry.space_group_name_H-M   'P 1'
#
loop_
_entity.id
_entity.type
_entity.pdbx_description
1 polymer ?
#
loop_
_entity_poly.entity_id
_entity_poly.type
_entity_poly.pdbx_seq_one_letter_code
_entity_poly.pdbx_strand_id
1 'polypeptide(L)'
;MARIKKGVGKSAPQFLEGDPATGYLPGRKWPVIRYGLVSLLAATILVFAIELIVRGDFAGTVGFFLQPFKPGWTTIIIFALILIGLDAVLGRSHQSLMIVAPLTLALAFVGHQKSLYLGDPLYPTDFLYSRQIVALMPLLVRERPGTAIALAVGIVGSLSLLVYGWRLWRRRVPALGRKGRLARLTLTVPLLAFFVSIMDYATFSWTRDRLQ
;
A
#
# COMPACT_ATOMS: atom_id res chain seq x y z
N MET A 1 -14.09 -66.77 10.52
CA MET A 1 -13.19 -65.77 11.15
C MET A 1 -13.07 -64.55 10.23
N ALA A 2 -13.17 -63.37 10.83
CA ALA A 2 -13.48 -62.10 10.18
C ALA A 2 -12.28 -61.43 9.47
N ARG A 3 -12.62 -60.61 8.46
CA ARG A 3 -11.77 -59.73 7.64
C ARG A 3 -10.83 -58.84 8.48
N ILE A 4 -9.60 -58.65 8.00
CA ILE A 4 -8.82 -57.43 8.30
C ILE A 4 -8.38 -56.81 6.96
N LYS A 5 -9.15 -55.80 6.52
CA LYS A 5 -8.74 -54.86 5.48
C LYS A 5 -7.57 -54.03 6.04
N LYS A 6 -6.40 -54.09 5.41
CA LYS A 6 -5.33 -53.11 5.65
C LYS A 6 -5.87 -51.72 5.27
N GLY A 7 -5.91 -50.83 6.27
CA GLY A 7 -6.35 -49.46 6.12
C GLY A 7 -5.51 -48.74 5.08
N VAL A 8 -6.18 -48.24 4.04
CA VAL A 8 -5.68 -47.22 3.15
C VAL A 8 -5.31 -46.02 4.03
N GLY A 9 -4.02 -45.77 4.20
CA GLY A 9 -3.54 -44.53 4.81
C GLY A 9 -4.18 -43.38 4.06
N LYS A 10 -4.92 -42.53 4.77
CA LYS A 10 -5.48 -41.29 4.21
C LYS A 10 -4.33 -40.47 3.63
N SER A 11 -4.12 -40.59 2.32
CA SER A 11 -3.40 -39.60 1.55
C SER A 11 -4.15 -38.30 1.72
N ALA A 12 -3.55 -37.36 2.44
CA ALA A 12 -4.00 -35.97 2.45
C ALA A 12 -4.23 -35.55 0.98
N PRO A 13 -5.32 -34.82 0.68
CA PRO A 13 -5.72 -34.59 -0.70
C PRO A 13 -4.58 -33.90 -1.48
N GLN A 14 -4.05 -34.65 -2.46
CA GLN A 14 -2.97 -34.31 -3.41
C GLN A 14 -3.26 -33.05 -4.26
N PHE A 15 -4.42 -32.40 -4.05
CA PHE A 15 -4.94 -31.26 -4.81
C PHE A 15 -4.39 -29.89 -4.38
N LEU A 16 -3.49 -29.84 -3.39
CA LEU A 16 -2.86 -28.60 -2.92
C LEU A 16 -1.36 -28.50 -3.24
N GLU A 17 -0.77 -29.54 -3.84
CA GLU A 17 0.68 -29.73 -3.91
C GLU A 17 1.35 -29.19 -5.18
N GLY A 18 0.58 -28.72 -6.16
CA GLY A 18 1.08 -28.50 -7.52
C GLY A 18 0.78 -27.15 -8.17
N ASP A 19 0.26 -26.15 -7.44
CA ASP A 19 -0.04 -24.85 -8.05
C ASP A 19 1.03 -23.80 -7.69
N PRO A 20 2.03 -23.54 -8.55
CA PRO A 20 3.06 -22.53 -8.31
C PRO A 20 2.46 -21.12 -8.16
N ALA A 21 1.22 -20.90 -8.60
CA ALA A 21 0.51 -19.64 -8.45
C ALA A 21 0.03 -19.38 -7.00
N THR A 22 0.04 -20.39 -6.12
CA THR A 22 -0.28 -20.21 -4.70
C THR A 22 0.93 -19.79 -3.85
N GLY A 23 2.14 -19.73 -4.44
CA GLY A 23 3.38 -19.52 -3.69
C GLY A 23 3.78 -20.72 -2.83
N TYR A 24 3.12 -21.88 -2.99
CA TYR A 24 3.56 -23.14 -2.43
C TYR A 24 4.75 -23.67 -3.25
N LEU A 25 5.95 -23.41 -2.75
CA LEU A 25 7.09 -24.29 -3.04
C LEU A 25 6.86 -25.56 -2.21
N PRO A 26 6.82 -26.77 -2.82
CA PRO A 26 6.58 -28.00 -2.09
C PRO A 26 7.64 -28.15 -0.99
N GLY A 27 7.19 -28.27 0.27
CA GLY A 27 8.06 -28.45 1.44
C GLY A 27 8.15 -27.27 2.43
N ARG A 28 7.61 -26.07 2.14
CA ARG A 28 7.59 -24.94 3.11
C ARG A 28 6.17 -24.58 3.53
N LYS A 29 5.84 -24.81 4.82
CA LYS A 29 4.56 -24.46 5.45
C LYS A 29 4.34 -22.96 5.75
N TRP A 30 5.25 -22.08 5.34
CA TRP A 30 5.32 -20.66 5.76
C TRP A 30 5.12 -19.56 4.68
N PRO A 31 4.66 -19.82 3.43
CA PRO A 31 4.67 -18.79 2.39
C PRO A 31 3.70 -17.65 2.68
N VAL A 32 2.54 -17.94 3.29
CA VAL A 32 1.52 -16.93 3.63
C VAL A 32 1.98 -16.02 4.75
N ILE A 33 2.55 -16.58 5.82
CA ILE A 33 3.07 -15.81 6.97
C ILE A 33 4.22 -14.92 6.50
N ARG A 34 5.14 -15.44 5.71
CA ARG A 34 6.25 -14.66 5.15
C ARG A 34 5.76 -13.52 4.28
N TYR A 35 4.80 -13.78 3.39
CA TYR A 35 4.19 -12.73 2.58
C TYR A 35 3.54 -11.65 3.45
N GLY A 36 2.75 -12.05 4.46
CA GLY A 36 2.13 -11.11 5.39
C GLY A 36 3.16 -10.25 6.13
N LEU A 37 4.23 -10.87 6.65
CA LEU A 37 5.31 -10.15 7.32
C LEU A 37 6.06 -9.19 6.38
N VAL A 38 6.33 -9.60 5.14
CA VAL A 38 6.97 -8.73 4.15
C VAL A 38 6.07 -7.56 3.78
N SER A 39 4.77 -7.79 3.58
CA SER A 39 3.82 -6.71 3.31
C SER A 39 3.65 -5.76 4.50
N LEU A 40 3.66 -6.28 5.73
CA LEU A 40 3.62 -5.48 6.94
C LEU A 40 4.89 -4.63 7.06
N LEU A 41 6.08 -5.23 6.89
CA LEU A 41 7.35 -4.51 6.91
C LEU A 41 7.41 -3.44 5.83
N ALA A 42 6.94 -3.75 4.61
CA ALA A 42 6.87 -2.79 3.53
C ALA A 42 5.91 -1.62 3.85
N ALA A 43 4.75 -1.91 4.45
CA ALA A 43 3.83 -0.88 4.94
C ALA A 43 4.48 -0.02 6.03
N THR A 44 5.19 -0.62 7.00
CA THR A 44 5.91 0.11 8.04
C THR A 44 6.95 1.06 7.45
N ILE A 45 7.79 0.58 6.52
CA ILE A 45 8.78 1.42 5.84
C ILE A 45 8.10 2.54 5.06
N LEU A 46 7.01 2.25 4.36
CA LEU A 46 6.28 3.24 3.58
C LEU A 46 5.67 4.34 4.47
N VAL A 47 4.96 3.96 5.54
CA VAL A 47 4.37 4.91 6.48
C VAL A 47 5.46 5.73 7.18
N PHE A 48 6.56 5.10 7.57
CA PHE A 48 7.72 5.81 8.14
C PHE A 48 8.29 6.83 7.16
N ALA A 49 8.46 6.47 5.89
CA ALA A 49 8.96 7.39 4.86
C ALA A 49 7.99 8.55 4.60
N ILE A 50 6.67 8.29 4.61
CA ILE A 50 5.64 9.34 4.50
C ILE A 50 5.74 10.31 5.69
N GLU A 51 5.77 9.80 6.92
CA GLU A 51 5.87 10.64 8.13
C GLU A 51 7.18 11.44 8.16
N LEU A 52 8.29 10.84 7.73
CA LEU A 52 9.57 11.52 7.63
C LEU A 52 9.51 12.71 6.66
N ILE A 53 8.84 12.53 5.50
CA ILE A 53 8.65 13.62 4.53
C ILE A 53 7.73 14.70 5.12
N VAL A 54 6.58 14.32 5.68
CA VAL A 54 5.59 15.28 6.19
C VAL A 54 6.18 16.12 7.32
N ARG A 55 6.89 15.48 8.27
CA ARG A 55 7.45 16.13 9.45
C ARG A 55 8.74 16.87 9.18
N GLY A 56 9.54 16.42 8.21
CA GLY A 56 10.88 16.97 7.94
C GLY A 56 11.92 16.70 9.03
N ASP A 57 11.58 15.95 10.08
CA ASP A 57 12.47 15.61 11.19
C ASP A 57 12.38 14.12 11.57
N PHE A 58 13.54 13.53 11.83
CA PHE A 58 13.67 12.13 12.20
C PHE A 58 13.19 11.87 13.63
N ALA A 59 13.55 12.74 14.58
CA ALA A 59 13.18 12.55 15.98
C ALA A 59 11.66 12.66 16.18
N GLY A 60 11.04 13.64 15.53
CA GLY A 60 9.58 13.79 15.49
C GLY A 60 8.86 12.59 14.87
N THR A 61 9.45 11.97 13.85
CA THR A 61 8.92 10.74 13.23
C THR A 61 8.97 9.55 14.18
N VAL A 62 10.10 9.34 14.86
CA VAL A 62 10.21 8.27 15.87
C VAL A 62 9.23 8.52 17.03
N GLY A 63 9.12 9.77 17.49
CA GLY A 63 8.16 10.16 18.52
C GLY A 63 6.69 9.90 18.14
N PHE A 64 6.34 10.00 16.85
CA PHE A 64 5.01 9.65 16.35
C PHE A 64 4.69 8.16 16.57
N PHE A 65 5.64 7.26 16.33
CA PHE A 65 5.44 5.82 16.51
C PHE A 65 5.49 5.37 17.97
N LEU A 66 6.20 6.11 18.82
CA LEU A 66 6.29 5.80 20.26
C LEU A 66 5.10 6.31 21.07
N GLN A 67 4.33 7.28 20.55
CA GLN A 67 3.18 7.84 21.25
C GLN A 67 1.95 6.93 21.12
N PRO A 68 1.41 6.37 22.23
CA PRO A 68 0.28 5.43 22.19
C PRO A 68 -1.01 6.04 21.63
N PHE A 69 -1.18 7.34 21.80
CA PHE A 69 -2.39 8.07 21.39
C PHE A 69 -2.40 8.49 19.93
N LYS A 70 -1.31 8.26 19.20
CA LYS A 70 -1.25 8.54 17.77
C LYS A 70 -1.53 7.26 16.97
N PRO A 71 -2.28 7.36 15.86
CA PRO A 71 -2.72 6.19 15.08
C PRO A 71 -1.60 5.57 14.23
N GLY A 72 -0.34 5.54 14.70
CA GLY A 72 0.79 5.04 13.88
C GLY A 72 0.65 3.57 13.51
N TRP A 73 0.32 2.72 14.49
CA TRP A 73 0.12 1.28 14.27
C TRP A 73 -1.12 0.99 13.41
N THR A 74 -2.20 1.74 13.59
CA THR A 74 -3.42 1.56 12.79
C THR A 74 -3.18 1.98 11.33
N THR A 75 -2.43 3.06 11.08
CA THR A 75 -2.03 3.45 9.72
C THR A 75 -1.20 2.36 9.05
N ILE A 76 -0.22 1.76 9.75
CA ILE A 76 0.57 0.64 9.20
C ILE A 76 -0.34 -0.53 8.81
N ILE A 77 -1.27 -0.92 9.68
CA ILE A 77 -2.19 -2.04 9.43
C ILE A 77 -3.09 -1.74 8.22
N ILE A 78 -3.65 -0.53 8.14
CA ILE A 78 -4.50 -0.12 7.01
C ILE A 78 -3.70 -0.14 5.70
N PHE A 79 -2.48 0.41 5.69
CA PHE A 79 -1.62 0.37 4.51
C PHE A 79 -1.27 -1.08 4.12
N ALA A 80 -0.97 -1.95 5.08
CA ALA A 80 -0.72 -3.37 4.81
C ALA A 80 -1.94 -4.05 4.18
N LEU A 81 -3.15 -3.79 4.69
CA LEU A 81 -4.40 -4.32 4.13
C LEU A 81 -4.66 -3.79 2.71
N ILE A 82 -4.40 -2.51 2.45
CA ILE A 82 -4.50 -1.90 1.12
C ILE A 82 -3.53 -2.57 0.14
N LEU A 83 -2.27 -2.74 0.53
CA LEU A 83 -1.26 -3.41 -0.31
C LEU A 83 -1.66 -4.85 -0.62
N ILE A 84 -2.10 -5.62 0.39
CA ILE A 84 -2.52 -7.02 0.21
C ILE A 84 -3.77 -7.12 -0.67
N GLY A 85 -4.75 -6.24 -0.46
CA GLY A 85 -5.98 -6.20 -1.24
C GLY A 85 -5.71 -5.82 -2.69
N LEU A 86 -4.89 -4.80 -2.91
CA LEU A 86 -4.52 -4.34 -4.25
C LEU A 86 -3.64 -5.36 -4.99
N ASP A 87 -2.74 -6.07 -4.30
CA ASP A 87 -2.01 -7.21 -4.88
C ASP A 87 -2.97 -8.32 -5.36
N ALA A 88 -4.04 -8.56 -4.61
CA ALA A 88 -5.06 -9.52 -5.01
C ALA A 88 -5.88 -9.05 -6.22
N VAL A 89 -6.17 -7.75 -6.33
CA VAL A 89 -6.81 -7.15 -7.52
C VAL A 89 -5.89 -7.23 -8.74
N LEU A 90 -4.63 -6.82 -8.59
CA LEU A 90 -3.62 -6.82 -9.66
C LEU A 90 -3.15 -8.23 -10.06
N GLY A 91 -3.41 -9.22 -9.19
CA GLY A 91 -3.11 -10.63 -9.46
C GLY A 91 -1.62 -10.97 -9.43
N ARG A 92 -0.80 -10.14 -8.79
CA ARG A 92 0.66 -10.32 -8.63
C ARG A 92 1.11 -9.83 -7.26
N SER A 93 2.09 -10.52 -6.67
CA SER A 93 2.57 -10.25 -5.31
C SER A 93 3.41 -8.97 -5.24
N HIS A 94 3.19 -8.10 -4.25
CA HIS A 94 3.95 -6.87 -4.03
C HIS A 94 3.94 -5.88 -5.21
N GLN A 95 3.01 -6.01 -6.16
CA GLN A 95 2.91 -5.08 -7.29
C GLN A 95 2.17 -3.79 -6.87
N SER A 96 1.30 -3.89 -5.87
CA SER A 96 0.61 -2.76 -5.23
C SER A 96 1.60 -1.68 -4.77
N LEU A 97 2.76 -2.06 -4.24
CA LEU A 97 3.80 -1.12 -3.78
C LEU A 97 4.25 -0.16 -4.89
N MET A 98 4.33 -0.65 -6.14
CA MET A 98 4.75 0.18 -7.26
C MET A 98 3.68 1.20 -7.69
N ILE A 99 2.45 1.10 -7.18
CA ILE A 99 1.38 2.10 -7.37
C ILE A 99 1.26 2.96 -6.11
N VAL A 100 1.06 2.30 -4.96
CA VAL A 100 0.74 2.95 -3.70
C VAL A 100 1.91 3.80 -3.22
N ALA A 101 3.14 3.26 -3.21
CA ALA A 101 4.30 3.99 -2.70
C ALA A 101 4.57 5.30 -3.46
N PRO A 102 4.72 5.33 -4.79
CA PRO A 102 4.99 6.59 -5.50
C PRO A 102 3.82 7.57 -5.36
N LEU A 103 2.58 7.09 -5.37
CA LEU A 103 1.41 7.95 -5.20
C LEU A 103 1.41 8.61 -3.82
N THR A 104 1.55 7.84 -2.74
CA THR A 104 1.47 8.36 -1.37
C THR A 104 2.69 9.18 -1.00
N LEU A 105 3.88 8.82 -1.50
CA LEU A 105 5.10 9.62 -1.30
C LEU A 105 5.04 10.94 -2.07
N ALA A 106 4.48 10.96 -3.28
CA ALA A 106 4.26 12.20 -4.03
C ALA A 106 3.26 13.11 -3.30
N LEU A 107 2.16 12.56 -2.78
CA LEU A 107 1.20 13.33 -1.98
C LEU A 107 1.82 13.86 -0.68
N ALA A 108 2.61 13.05 0.01
CA ALA A 108 3.35 13.46 1.20
C ALA A 108 4.33 14.61 0.89
N PHE A 109 5.07 14.49 -0.21
CA PHE A 109 6.02 15.52 -0.66
C PHE A 109 5.29 16.82 -1.01
N VAL A 110 4.24 16.75 -1.83
CA VAL A 110 3.44 17.94 -2.20
C VAL A 110 2.81 18.58 -0.97
N GLY A 111 2.28 17.78 -0.05
CA GLY A 111 1.73 18.27 1.21
C GLY A 111 2.78 18.94 2.10
N HIS A 112 4.00 18.39 2.17
CA HIS A 112 5.11 19.00 2.90
C HIS A 112 5.53 20.33 2.27
N GLN A 113 5.69 20.40 0.94
CA GLN A 113 6.00 21.66 0.26
C GLN A 113 4.90 22.71 0.48
N LYS A 114 3.63 22.29 0.40
CA LYS A 114 2.48 23.18 0.63
C LYS A 114 2.50 23.72 2.06
N SER A 115 2.70 22.86 3.06
CA SER A 115 2.79 23.26 4.46
C SER A 115 3.99 24.18 4.73
N LEU A 116 5.13 23.93 4.09
CA LEU A 116 6.33 24.75 4.23
C LEU A 116 6.14 26.17 3.67
N TYR A 117 5.46 26.33 2.53
CA TYR A 117 5.31 27.63 1.87
C TYR A 117 4.02 28.38 2.23
N LEU A 118 2.93 27.67 2.53
CA LEU A 118 1.60 28.26 2.77
C LEU A 118 1.11 28.04 4.22
N GLY A 119 1.80 27.24 5.03
CA GLY A 119 1.38 26.91 6.40
C GLY A 119 0.24 25.89 6.47
N ASP A 120 -0.49 25.66 5.38
CA ASP A 120 -1.68 24.81 5.35
C ASP A 120 -1.41 23.37 4.85
N PRO A 121 -2.13 22.37 5.38
CA PRO A 121 -2.02 20.99 4.91
C PRO A 121 -2.63 20.81 3.51
N LEU A 122 -2.37 19.64 2.94
CA LEU A 122 -2.98 19.22 1.68
C LEU A 122 -4.45 18.86 1.91
N TYR A 123 -5.37 19.62 1.31
CA TYR A 123 -6.80 19.39 1.38
C TYR A 123 -7.30 18.74 0.10
N PRO A 124 -8.36 17.90 0.16
CA PRO A 124 -8.99 17.35 -1.04
C PRO A 124 -9.49 18.44 -2.03
N THR A 125 -9.80 19.63 -1.53
CA THR A 125 -10.21 20.78 -2.35
C THR A 125 -9.08 21.31 -3.25
N ASP A 126 -7.81 21.07 -2.92
CA ASP A 126 -6.66 21.53 -3.73
C ASP A 126 -6.70 20.94 -5.15
N PHE A 127 -7.27 19.74 -5.31
CA PHE A 127 -7.42 19.11 -6.63
C PHE A 127 -8.38 19.88 -7.54
N LEU A 128 -9.36 20.59 -6.98
CA LEU A 128 -10.29 21.44 -7.73
C LEU A 128 -9.58 22.66 -8.35
N TYR A 129 -8.50 23.13 -7.71
CA TYR A 129 -7.71 24.28 -8.16
C TYR A 129 -6.58 23.90 -9.13
N SER A 130 -6.43 22.62 -9.48
CA SER A 130 -5.40 22.13 -10.42
C SER A 130 -5.36 22.90 -11.75
N ARG A 131 -6.54 23.25 -12.31
CA ARG A 131 -6.63 24.07 -13.52
C ARG A 131 -6.03 25.46 -13.33
N GLN A 132 -6.23 26.08 -12.17
CA GLN A 132 -5.69 27.41 -11.87
C GLN A 132 -4.16 27.35 -11.76
N ILE A 133 -3.62 26.31 -11.13
CA ILE A 133 -2.17 26.08 -11.05
C ILE A 133 -1.57 25.99 -12.45
N VAL A 134 -2.17 25.20 -13.35
CA VAL A 134 -1.70 25.07 -14.74
C VAL A 134 -1.80 26.39 -15.51
N ALA A 135 -2.85 27.19 -15.27
CA ALA A 135 -3.00 28.50 -15.89
C ALA A 135 -1.89 29.50 -15.49
N LEU A 136 -1.26 29.31 -14.33
CA LEU A 136 -0.15 30.14 -13.85
C LEU A 136 1.23 29.65 -14.33
N MET A 137 1.34 28.43 -14.86
CA MET A 137 2.61 27.86 -15.36
C MET A 137 3.33 28.72 -16.43
N PRO A 138 2.63 29.39 -17.37
CA PRO A 138 3.30 30.27 -18.34
C PRO A 138 4.08 31.41 -17.67
N LEU A 139 3.64 31.89 -16.50
CA LEU A 139 4.36 32.91 -15.74
C LEU A 139 5.65 32.35 -15.16
N LEU A 140 5.62 31.12 -14.62
CA LEU A 140 6.82 30.42 -14.14
C LEU A 140 7.87 30.29 -15.24
N VAL A 141 7.47 29.95 -16.47
CA VAL A 141 8.37 29.81 -17.62
C VAL A 141 9.01 31.15 -18.00
N ARG A 142 8.25 32.24 -17.94
CA ARG A 142 8.72 33.58 -18.28
C ARG A 142 9.69 34.14 -17.23
N GLU A 143 9.37 33.99 -15.96
CA GLU A 143 10.16 34.59 -14.87
C GLU A 143 11.34 33.73 -14.44
N ARG A 144 11.20 32.40 -14.49
CA ARG A 144 12.24 31.45 -14.02
C ARG A 144 12.40 30.26 -14.97
N PRO A 145 12.89 30.47 -16.21
CA PRO A 145 12.98 29.43 -17.23
C PRO A 145 13.83 28.23 -16.79
N GLY A 146 14.92 28.46 -16.05
CA GLY A 146 15.77 27.40 -15.51
C GLY A 146 15.00 26.44 -14.58
N THR A 147 14.16 26.99 -13.69
CA THR A 147 13.32 26.16 -12.80
C THR A 147 12.24 25.42 -13.58
N ALA A 148 11.66 26.03 -14.61
CA ALA A 148 10.68 25.37 -15.46
C ALA A 148 11.28 24.16 -16.21
N ILE A 149 12.50 24.31 -16.75
CA ILE A 149 13.23 23.20 -17.39
C ILE A 149 13.55 22.11 -16.37
N ALA A 150 14.09 22.48 -15.21
CA ALA A 150 14.42 21.53 -14.15
C ALA A 150 13.18 20.74 -13.69
N LEU A 151 12.03 21.41 -13.54
CA LEU A 151 10.76 20.79 -13.20
C LEU A 151 10.30 19.81 -14.30
N ALA A 152 10.35 20.23 -15.57
CA ALA A 152 9.98 19.40 -16.70
C ALA A 152 10.84 18.13 -16.79
N VAL A 153 12.16 18.29 -16.70
CA VAL A 153 13.12 17.17 -16.71
C VAL A 153 12.91 16.26 -15.50
N GLY A 154 12.69 16.83 -14.31
CA GLY A 154 12.40 16.07 -13.10
C GLY A 154 11.13 15.23 -13.20
N ILE A 155 10.04 15.79 -13.74
CA ILE A 155 8.78 15.06 -13.95
C ILE A 155 8.97 13.96 -15.00
N VAL A 156 9.54 14.27 -16.16
CA VAL A 156 9.75 13.27 -17.22
C VAL A 156 10.69 12.16 -16.77
N GLY A 157 11.78 12.52 -16.08
CA GLY A 157 12.77 11.59 -15.55
C GLY A 157 12.16 10.68 -14.49
N SER A 158 11.43 11.22 -13.51
CA SER A 158 10.79 10.43 -12.46
C SER A 158 9.72 9.48 -13.00
N LEU A 159 8.87 9.93 -13.93
CA LEU A 159 7.91 9.06 -14.61
C LEU A 159 8.58 7.95 -15.42
N SER A 160 9.65 8.29 -16.14
CA SER A 160 10.42 7.31 -16.94
C SER A 160 11.05 6.24 -16.04
N LEU A 161 11.66 6.63 -14.92
CA LEU A 161 12.23 5.71 -13.94
C LEU A 161 11.16 4.84 -13.28
N LEU A 162 9.99 5.41 -12.97
CA LEU A 162 8.86 4.67 -12.41
C LEU A 162 8.35 3.62 -13.39
N VAL A 163 8.16 3.98 -14.66
CA VAL A 163 7.72 3.04 -15.71
C VAL A 163 8.78 1.97 -15.98
N TYR A 164 10.06 2.35 -16.02
CA TYR A 164 11.16 1.40 -16.19
C TYR A 164 11.25 0.41 -15.03
N GLY A 165 11.21 0.92 -13.80
CA GLY A 165 11.19 0.13 -12.56
C GLY A 165 9.98 -0.80 -12.53
N TRP A 166 8.79 -0.31 -12.89
CA TRP A 166 7.58 -1.12 -13.03
C TRP A 166 7.77 -2.29 -14.00
N ARG A 167 8.34 -2.04 -15.19
CA ARG A 167 8.58 -3.09 -16.19
C ARG A 167 9.57 -4.13 -15.70
N LEU A 168 10.66 -3.71 -15.06
CA LEU A 168 11.65 -4.62 -14.48
C LEU A 168 11.06 -5.47 -13.36
N TRP A 169 10.33 -4.82 -12.43
CA TRP A 169 9.70 -5.48 -11.30
C TRP A 169 8.65 -6.50 -11.76
N ARG A 170 7.83 -6.14 -12.75
CA ARG A 170 6.83 -7.04 -13.32
C ARG A 170 7.44 -8.28 -13.97
N ARG A 171 8.70 -8.24 -14.42
CA ARG A 171 9.39 -9.44 -14.94
C ARG A 171 9.86 -10.39 -13.84
N ARG A 172 10.07 -9.90 -12.61
CA ARG A 172 10.59 -10.69 -11.48
C ARG A 172 9.49 -11.26 -10.58
N VAL A 173 8.30 -10.66 -10.58
CA VAL A 173 7.22 -11.03 -9.66
C VAL A 173 6.35 -12.17 -10.22
N PRO A 174 6.14 -13.26 -9.45
CA PRO A 174 5.26 -14.35 -9.84
C PRO A 174 3.78 -13.93 -9.83
N ALA A 175 3.01 -14.50 -10.76
CA ALA A 175 1.57 -14.32 -10.82
C ALA A 175 0.87 -15.09 -9.68
N LEU A 176 -0.16 -14.47 -9.10
CA LEU A 176 -1.00 -15.08 -8.07
C LEU A 176 -2.11 -15.91 -8.69
N GLY A 177 -2.32 -17.10 -8.16
CA GLY A 177 -3.40 -18.00 -8.53
C GLY A 177 -4.75 -17.44 -8.13
N ARG A 178 -5.80 -17.76 -8.91
CA ARG A 178 -7.17 -17.25 -8.69
C ARG A 178 -7.68 -17.53 -7.27
N LYS A 179 -7.38 -18.71 -6.72
CA LYS A 179 -7.75 -19.09 -5.35
C LYS A 179 -7.05 -18.23 -4.29
N GLY A 180 -5.76 -17.93 -4.48
CA GLY A 180 -4.99 -17.06 -3.59
C GLY A 180 -5.46 -15.61 -3.62
N ARG A 181 -5.92 -15.13 -4.78
CA ARG A 181 -6.54 -13.80 -4.93
C ARG A 181 -7.84 -13.71 -4.15
N LEU A 182 -8.73 -14.69 -4.31
CA LEU A 182 -10.01 -14.72 -3.59
C LEU A 182 -9.80 -14.78 -2.08
N ALA A 183 -8.93 -15.66 -1.58
CA ALA A 183 -8.65 -15.75 -0.15
C ALA A 183 -8.17 -14.41 0.46
N ARG A 184 -7.31 -13.69 -0.25
CA ARG A 184 -6.84 -12.36 0.19
C ARG A 184 -7.95 -11.33 0.16
N LEU A 185 -8.78 -11.28 -0.89
CA LEU A 185 -9.89 -10.35 -1.00
C LEU A 185 -10.96 -10.59 0.09
N THR A 186 -11.32 -11.86 0.33
CA THR A 186 -12.27 -12.25 1.38
C THR A 186 -11.78 -11.81 2.77
N LEU A 187 -10.47 -11.73 2.99
CA LEU A 187 -9.90 -11.23 4.23
C LEU A 187 -9.79 -9.70 4.27
N THR A 188 -9.26 -9.07 3.22
CA THR A 188 -8.98 -7.63 3.23
C THR A 188 -10.21 -6.77 3.11
N VAL A 189 -11.21 -7.18 2.32
CA VAL A 189 -12.41 -6.35 2.07
C VAL A 189 -13.22 -6.14 3.35
N PRO A 190 -13.57 -7.17 4.15
CA PRO A 190 -14.29 -6.97 5.41
C PRO A 190 -13.50 -6.17 6.44
N LEU A 191 -12.19 -6.41 6.55
CA LEU A 191 -11.32 -5.68 7.47
C LEU A 191 -11.24 -4.19 7.12
N LEU A 192 -11.08 -3.87 5.83
CA LEU A 192 -11.09 -2.48 5.38
C LEU A 192 -12.45 -1.82 5.60
N ALA A 193 -13.56 -2.51 5.32
CA ALA A 193 -14.91 -2.00 5.59
C ALA A 193 -15.13 -1.71 7.09
N PHE A 194 -14.63 -2.58 7.96
CA PHE A 194 -14.65 -2.38 9.41
C PHE A 194 -13.87 -1.12 9.82
N PHE A 195 -12.65 -0.94 9.31
CA PHE A 195 -11.86 0.28 9.58
C PHE A 195 -12.56 1.55 9.08
N VAL A 196 -13.10 1.54 7.86
CA VAL A 196 -13.85 2.67 7.31
C VAL A 196 -15.05 3.03 8.19
N SER A 197 -15.80 2.03 8.68
CA SER A 197 -16.94 2.27 9.56
C SER A 197 -16.56 2.92 10.90
N ILE A 198 -15.40 2.56 11.46
CA ILE A 198 -14.92 3.17 12.72
C ILE A 198 -14.38 4.59 12.48
N MET A 199 -13.72 4.83 11.34
CA MET A 199 -13.12 6.12 10.99
C MET A 199 -14.13 7.18 10.54
N ASP A 200 -15.33 6.76 10.12
CA ASP A 200 -16.39 7.71 9.79
C ASP A 200 -17.03 8.28 11.07
N TYR A 201 -16.68 9.53 11.37
CA TYR A 201 -17.27 10.28 12.48
C TYR A 201 -18.61 10.93 12.09
N ALA A 202 -18.91 11.04 10.79
CA ALA A 202 -20.11 11.72 10.29
C ALA A 202 -21.35 10.81 10.25
N THR A 203 -21.17 9.49 10.34
CA THR A 203 -22.27 8.51 10.33
C THR A 203 -22.28 7.61 11.58
N PHE A 204 -23.47 7.09 11.91
CA PHE A 204 -23.64 6.13 12.99
C PHE A 204 -23.02 4.78 12.60
N SER A 205 -22.04 4.31 13.37
CA SER A 205 -21.47 2.97 13.24
C SER A 205 -22.00 2.08 14.37
N TRP A 206 -22.76 1.06 14.01
CA TRP A 206 -23.20 0.00 14.93
C TRP A 206 -22.01 -0.72 15.60
N THR A 207 -20.85 -0.72 14.96
CA THR A 207 -19.63 -1.35 15.49
C THR A 207 -18.96 -0.50 16.56
N ARG A 208 -19.01 0.83 16.42
CA ARG A 208 -18.57 1.78 17.45
C ARG A 208 -19.47 1.70 18.70
N ASP A 209 -20.78 1.57 18.47
CA ASP A 209 -21.80 1.45 19.52
C ASP A 209 -21.61 0.23 20.44
N ARG A 210 -20.96 -0.85 19.95
CA ARG A 210 -20.68 -2.06 20.75
C ARG A 210 -19.28 -2.12 21.38
N LEU A 211 -18.41 -1.17 21.07
CA LEU A 211 -17.03 -1.12 21.58
C LEU A 211 -16.82 -0.03 22.65
N GLN A 212 -17.83 0.80 22.90
CA GLN A 212 -17.90 1.73 24.03
C GLN A 212 -18.56 1.06 25.24
#